data_AF-A0A3B1D2V7-F1
#
_entry.id   AF-A0A3B1D2V7-F1
#
_cell.length_a   1.000
_cell.length_b   1.000
_cell.length_c   1.000
_cell.angle_alpha   90.00
_cell.angle_beta   90.00
_cell.angle_gamma   90.00
#
_symmetry.space_group_name_H-M   'P 1'
#
loop_
_entity.id
_entity.type
_entity.pdbx_description
1 polymer ?
#
loop_
_entity_poly.entity_id
_entity_poly.type
_entity_poly.pdbx_seq_one_letter_code
_entity_poly.pdbx_strand_id
1 'polypeptide(L)' 'MKAVQFFTDEYLEQCKKLSPDHIATFLESFRLMHAPKDKTKLISLKIPESLLTAFRRKCEASNVKYQTQIKILMKAWVCR' A
#
# COMPACT_ATOMS: atom_id res chain seq x y z
N MET A 1 -7.40 19.55 2.18
CA MET A 1 -6.67 20.06 3.37
C MET A 1 -5.74 18.96 3.86
N LYS A 2 -4.43 19.21 3.96
CA LYS A 2 -3.55 18.30 4.69
C LYS A 2 -3.89 18.45 6.18
N ALA A 3 -4.10 17.34 6.89
CA ALA A 3 -4.32 17.39 8.33
C ALA A 3 -3.10 18.04 8.98
N VAL A 4 -3.32 19.09 9.77
CA VAL A 4 -2.25 19.74 10.53
C VAL A 4 -1.93 18.80 11.69
N GLN A 5 -0.68 18.32 11.74
CA GLN A 5 -0.17 17.57 12.87
C GLN A 5 0.30 18.55 13.94
N PHE A 6 -0.17 18.38 15.17
CA PHE A 6 0.31 19.10 16.34
C PHE A 6 1.33 18.22 17.08
N PHE A 7 2.42 18.82 17.52
CA PHE A 7 3.47 18.17 18.31
C PHE A 7 3.61 18.92 19.63
N THR A 8 3.79 18.19 20.73
CA THR A 8 4.02 18.80 22.05
C THR A 8 5.49 19.19 22.20
N ASP A 9 5.78 20.13 23.11
CA ASP A 9 7.15 20.59 23.34
C ASP A 9 8.06 19.45 23.85
N GLU A 10 7.52 18.54 24.66
CA GLU A 10 8.26 17.37 25.16
C GLU A 10 8.68 16.43 24.03
N TYR A 11 7.82 16.28 23.02
CA TYR A 11 8.13 15.49 21.83
C TYR A 11 9.26 16.13 21.01
N LEU A 12 9.22 17.47 20.85
CA LEU A 12 10.25 18.20 20.12
C LEU A 12 11.62 18.11 20.83
N GLU A 13 11.65 18.15 22.15
CA GLU A 13 12.89 17.96 22.93
C GLU A 13 13.46 16.53 22.79
N GLN A 14 12.61 15.52 22.62
CA GLN A 14 13.06 14.17 22.30
C GLN A 14 13.64 14.08 20.89
N CYS A 15 13.03 14.76 19.91
CA CYS A 15 13.55 14.80 18.54
C CYS A 15 14.96 15.39 18.44
N LYS A 16 15.30 16.36 19.28
CA LYS A 16 16.66 16.96 19.35
C LYS A 16 17.75 15.96 19.77
N LYS A 17 17.37 14.84 20.39
CA LYS A 17 18.29 13.79 20.88
C LYS A 17 18.46 12.63 19.90
N LEU A 18 17.80 12.67 18.73
CA LEU A 18 17.90 11.60 17.74
C LEU A 18 19.31 11.52 17.16
N SER A 19 19.81 10.30 16.98
CA SER A 19 21.06 10.06 16.26
C SER A 19 20.88 10.36 14.77
N PRO A 20 21.97 10.67 14.05
CA PRO A 20 21.94 10.83 12.59
C PRO A 20 21.29 9.66 11.85
N ASP A 21 21.51 8.42 12.30
CA ASP A 21 20.92 7.22 11.69
C ASP A 21 19.41 7.15 11.84
N HIS A 22 18.88 7.54 13.01
CA HIS A 22 17.44 7.63 13.22
C HIS A 22 16.81 8.71 12.36
N ILE A 23 17.49 9.86 12.20
CA ILE A 23 17.04 10.94 11.30
C ILE A 23 17.00 10.44 9.85
N ALA A 24 18.06 9.78 9.38
CA ALA A 24 18.12 9.23 8.03
C ALA A 24 17.02 8.19 7.76
N THR A 25 16.79 7.28 8.73
CA THR A 25 15.73 6.27 8.64
C THR A 25 14.34 6.90 8.56
N PHE A 26 14.10 7.93 9.37
CA PHE A 26 12.85 8.69 9.34
C PHE A 26 12.65 9.37 7.98
N LEU A 27 13.67 10.07 7.46
CA LEU A 27 13.58 10.77 6.19
C LEU A 27 13.31 9.80 5.02
N GLU A 28 13.96 8.64 4.99
CA GLU A 28 13.72 7.65 3.94
C GLU A 28 12.31 7.06 4.04
N SER A 29 11.88 6.72 5.25
CA SER A 29 10.50 6.23 5.49
C SER A 29 9.46 7.27 5.07
N PHE A 30 9.71 8.54 5.37
CA PHE A 30 8.86 9.66 4.97
C PHE A 30 8.84 9.83 3.45
N ARG A 31 10.00 9.76 2.79
CA ARG A 31 10.12 9.83 1.33
C ARG A 31 9.34 8.72 0.65
N LEU A 32 9.44 7.47 1.16
CA LEU A 32 8.70 6.32 0.63
C LEU A 32 7.19 6.44 0.86
N MET A 33 6.77 6.95 2.03
CA MET A 33 5.36 7.19 2.33
C MET A 33 4.75 8.21 1.35
N HIS A 34 5.50 9.25 1.03
CA HIS A 34 5.10 10.32 0.12
C HIS A 34 5.45 10.07 -1.36
N ALA A 35 6.06 8.92 -1.67
CA ALA A 35 6.38 8.58 -3.04
C ALA A 35 5.12 8.60 -3.91
N PRO A 36 5.18 9.19 -5.12
CA PRO A 36 4.04 9.22 -6.02
C PRO A 36 3.60 7.78 -6.32
N LYS A 37 2.37 7.46 -5.97
CA LYS A 37 1.76 6.18 -6.32
C LYS A 37 1.16 6.29 -7.71
N ASP A 38 1.33 5.25 -8.52
CA ASP A 38 0.67 5.17 -9.82
C ASP A 38 -0.84 5.26 -9.64
N LYS A 39 -1.47 6.03 -10.53
CA LYS A 39 -2.93 6.17 -10.54
C LYS A 39 -3.55 4.83 -10.92
N THR A 40 -4.52 4.38 -10.14
CA THR A 40 -5.33 3.21 -10.51
C THR A 40 -6.39 3.60 -11.53
N LYS A 41 -6.50 2.84 -12.61
CA LYS A 41 -7.58 2.98 -13.60
C LYS A 41 -8.52 1.78 -13.47
N LEU A 42 -9.83 2.03 -13.41
CA LEU A 42 -10.83 0.96 -13.50
C LEU A 42 -10.82 0.36 -14.91
N ILE A 43 -10.90 -0.96 -14.97
CA ILE A 43 -11.03 -1.70 -16.22
C ILE A 43 -12.39 -2.43 -16.23
N SER A 44 -13.02 -2.45 -17.40
CA SER A 44 -14.17 -3.32 -17.64
C SER A 44 -13.66 -4.61 -18.28
N LEU A 45 -14.02 -5.76 -17.71
CA LEU A 45 -13.59 -7.08 -18.18
C LEU A 45 -14.78 -8.03 -18.12
N LYS A 46 -15.11 -8.66 -19.26
CA LYS A 46 -16.12 -9.72 -19.33
C LYS A 46 -15.50 -11.05 -18.94
N ILE A 47 -16.10 -11.74 -17.98
CA ILE A 47 -15.64 -13.04 -17.46
C ILE A 47 -16.88 -13.93 -17.29
N PRO A 48 -16.80 -15.23 -17.61
CA PRO A 48 -17.87 -16.17 -17.27
C PRO A 48 -18.22 -16.12 -15.77
N GLU A 49 -19.52 -16.06 -15.47
CA GLU A 49 -20.02 -15.90 -14.10
C GLU A 49 -19.63 -17.07 -13.19
N SER A 50 -19.69 -18.29 -13.71
CA SER A 50 -19.27 -19.50 -12.99
C SER A 50 -17.80 -19.44 -12.56
N LEU A 51 -16.93 -18.97 -13.48
CA LEU A 51 -15.51 -18.80 -13.21
C LEU A 51 -15.26 -17.71 -12.17
N LEU A 52 -15.89 -16.54 -12.30
CA LEU A 52 -15.74 -15.45 -11.34
C LEU A 52 -16.21 -15.88 -9.94
N THR A 53 -17.30 -16.62 -9.86
CA THR A 53 -17.85 -17.15 -8.60
C THR A 53 -16.89 -18.13 -7.94
N ALA A 54 -16.37 -19.12 -8.69
CA ALA A 54 -15.40 -20.07 -8.18
C ALA A 54 -14.10 -19.38 -7.73
N PHE A 55 -13.63 -18.40 -8.51
CA PHE A 55 -12.45 -17.62 -8.20
C PHE A 55 -12.60 -16.82 -6.90
N ARG A 56 -13.75 -16.15 -6.71
CA ARG A 56 -14.07 -15.41 -5.48
C ARG A 56 -14.06 -16.32 -4.26
N ARG A 57 -14.73 -17.48 -4.33
CA ARG A 57 -14.76 -18.46 -3.23
C ARG A 57 -13.36 -18.93 -2.84
N LYS A 58 -12.50 -19.21 -3.83
CA LYS A 58 -11.11 -19.61 -3.56
C LYS A 58 -10.30 -18.49 -2.89
N CYS A 59 -10.51 -17.24 -3.30
CA CYS A 59 -9.85 -16.09 -2.70
C CYS A 59 -10.31 -15.86 -1.25
N GLU A 60 -11.61 -15.98 -0.98
CA GLU A 60 -12.19 -15.90 0.37
C GLU A 60 -11.64 -16.99 1.29
N ALA A 61 -11.57 -18.24 0.82
CA ALA A 61 -10.94 -19.34 1.56
C ALA A 61 -9.45 -19.10 1.85
N SER A 62 -8.79 -18.27 1.05
CA SER A 62 -7.39 -17.88 1.23
C SER A 62 -7.23 -16.55 1.99
N ASN A 63 -8.33 -15.96 2.49
CA ASN A 63 -8.38 -14.66 3.14
C ASN A 63 -7.80 -13.49 2.30
N VAL A 64 -8.00 -13.54 0.98
CA VAL A 64 -7.53 -12.51 0.03
C VAL A 64 -8.73 -11.95 -0.75
N LYS A 65 -8.79 -10.63 -0.95
CA LYS A 65 -9.81 -10.04 -1.84
C LYS A 65 -9.53 -10.44 -3.28
N TYR A 66 -10.55 -10.83 -4.04
CA TYR A 66 -10.36 -11.31 -5.41
C TYR A 66 -9.66 -10.29 -6.33
N GLN A 67 -9.90 -8.98 -6.17
CA GLN A 67 -9.19 -7.95 -6.93
C GLN A 67 -7.70 -7.89 -6.58
N THR A 68 -7.34 -8.19 -5.33
CA THR A 68 -5.94 -8.30 -4.91
C THR A 68 -5.27 -9.48 -5.59
N GLN A 69 -5.95 -10.63 -5.64
CA GLN A 69 -5.43 -11.81 -6.33
C GLN A 69 -5.23 -11.55 -7.83
N ILE A 70 -6.16 -10.85 -8.50
CA ILE A 70 -5.99 -10.44 -9.90
C ILE A 70 -4.71 -9.61 -10.08
N LYS A 71 -4.48 -8.60 -9.22
CA LYS A 71 -3.26 -7.77 -9.28
C LYS A 71 -1.99 -8.59 -9.05
N ILE A 72 -2.00 -9.55 -8.13
CA ILE A 72 -0.87 -10.46 -7.88
C ILE A 72 -0.58 -11.27 -9.14
N LEU A 73 -1.59 -11.87 -9.75
CA LEU A 73 -1.44 -12.65 -10.99
C LEU A 73 -0.91 -11.80 -12.14
N MET A 74 -1.42 -10.58 -12.32
CA MET A 74 -0.92 -9.65 -13.33
C MET A 74 0.56 -9.31 -13.12
N LYS A 75 0.96 -9.00 -11.88
CA LYS A 75 2.36 -8.69 -11.55
C LYS A 75 3.27 -9.91 -11.76
N ALA A 76 2.84 -11.08 -11.30
CA ALA A 76 3.58 -12.33 -11.47
C ALA A 76 3.74 -12.73 -12.94
N TRP A 77 2.78 -12.35 -13.79
CA TRP A 77 2.87 -12.59 -15.23
C TRP A 77 3.87 -11.66 -15.94
N VAL A 78 3.85 -10.36 -15.61
CA VAL A 78 4.70 -9.35 -16.29
C VAL A 78 6.14 -9.35 -15.78
N CYS A 79 6.35 -9.58 -14.48
CA CYS A 79 7.68 -9.52 -13.84
C CYS A 79 8.38 -10.89 -13.80
N ARG A 80 7.99 -11.83 -14.67
CA ARG A 80 8.69 -13.10 -14.87
C ARG A 80 9.81 -12.96 -15.88
#